data_AF-A0A4S3J6T2-F1
#
_entry.id   AF-A0A4S3J6T2-F1
#
_cell.length_a   1.000
_cell.length_b   1.000
_cell.length_c   1.000
_cell.angle_alpha   90.00
_cell.angle_beta   90.00
_cell.angle_gamma   90.00
#
_symmetry.space_group_name_H-M   'P 1'
#
loop_
_entity.id
_entity.type
_entity.pdbx_description
1 polymer ?
#
loop_
_entity_poly.entity_id
_entity_poly.type
_entity_poly.pdbx_seq_one_letter_code
_entity_poly.pdbx_strand_id
1 'polypeptide(L)'
;MAASTGFNTRSIPGLWPVVRYGPDSVMINDPYFLPNIFHRRAEKTSFYANNPGLFGVQKYQDLLNIKHGLAAAFSMASIKTYEPQVDRCLLVLLDALKNNPISIPLDEWIRWFTYDVVGRILFGEPIGFLEKRKDVHGLVAATSQTFDTIDYLARVPKLSWFYRETYLGRKLFQQQSEYQKGIQILQTVMQSSVLETSNIMDSLLMDVIGT
;
A
#
# COMPACT_ATOMS: atom_id res chain seq x y z
N MET A 1 10.14 13.96 -28.46
CA MET A 1 9.05 14.89 -28.77
C MET A 1 8.03 14.75 -27.64
N ALA A 2 8.20 15.53 -26.57
CA ALA A 2 7.45 15.40 -25.34
C ALA A 2 6.06 16.02 -25.53
N ALA A 3 5.02 15.19 -25.53
CA ALA A 3 3.64 15.67 -25.41
C ALA A 3 3.41 16.11 -23.96
N SER A 4 3.64 17.38 -23.69
CA SER A 4 3.20 18.03 -22.46
C SER A 4 1.68 18.15 -22.48
N THR A 5 0.97 17.07 -22.11
CA THR A 5 -0.44 17.19 -21.67
C THR A 5 -0.44 17.81 -20.28
N GLY A 6 -0.14 19.11 -20.21
CA GLY A 6 -0.47 19.92 -19.06
C GLY A 6 -1.99 19.98 -18.94
N PHE A 7 -2.54 19.42 -17.87
CA PHE A 7 -3.90 19.72 -17.45
C PHE A 7 -3.95 21.22 -17.10
N ASN A 8 -4.32 22.02 -18.09
CA ASN A 8 -4.47 23.46 -17.97
C ASN A 8 -5.74 23.74 -17.13
N THR A 9 -5.58 23.90 -15.82
CA THR A 9 -6.65 24.23 -14.87
C THR A 9 -7.00 25.72 -14.90
N ARG A 10 -7.04 26.34 -16.10
CA ARG A 10 -7.79 27.59 -16.24
C ARG A 10 -9.26 27.23 -16.17
N SER A 11 -9.93 27.63 -15.09
CA SER A 11 -11.38 27.53 -14.94
C SER A 11 -12.03 28.26 -16.11
N ILE A 12 -12.45 27.50 -17.13
CA ILE A 12 -13.23 28.03 -18.24
C ILE A 12 -14.62 28.32 -17.66
N PRO A 13 -15.04 29.60 -17.53
CA PRO A 13 -16.32 29.93 -16.95
C PRO A 13 -17.43 29.34 -17.81
N GLY A 14 -18.28 28.51 -17.23
CA GLY A 14 -19.52 28.03 -17.85
C GLY A 14 -19.46 26.69 -18.58
N LEU A 15 -18.35 25.93 -18.54
CA LEU A 15 -18.26 24.72 -19.35
C LEU A 15 -18.51 23.39 -18.61
N TRP A 16 -18.20 23.17 -17.32
CA TRP A 16 -18.31 21.79 -16.78
C TRP A 16 -18.47 21.61 -15.25
N PRO A 17 -19.60 21.05 -14.77
CA PRO A 17 -19.62 20.22 -13.55
C PRO A 17 -19.36 18.73 -13.85
N VAL A 18 -19.67 18.25 -15.07
CA VAL A 18 -19.56 16.83 -15.46
C VAL A 18 -19.07 16.70 -16.90
N VAL A 19 -17.95 16.00 -17.12
CA VAL A 19 -17.33 15.73 -18.44
C VAL A 19 -17.29 14.22 -18.67
N ARG A 20 -17.74 13.74 -19.83
CA ARG A 20 -17.52 12.35 -20.24
C ARG A 20 -16.14 12.20 -20.87
N TYR A 21 -15.33 11.26 -20.39
CA TYR A 21 -14.00 10.96 -20.94
C TYR A 21 -13.88 9.54 -21.52
N GLY A 22 -14.85 8.67 -21.25
CA GLY A 22 -14.90 7.31 -21.77
C GLY A 22 -16.34 6.82 -22.00
N PRO A 23 -16.50 5.61 -22.58
CA PRO A 23 -17.81 5.04 -22.86
C PRO A 23 -18.70 4.96 -21.61
N ASP A 24 -18.14 4.54 -20.48
CA ASP A 24 -18.83 4.38 -19.20
C ASP A 24 -18.15 5.19 -18.08
N SER A 25 -17.52 6.31 -18.43
CA SER A 25 -16.71 7.06 -17.47
C SER A 25 -16.84 8.57 -17.61
N VAL A 26 -17.06 9.22 -16.47
CA VAL A 26 -17.26 10.66 -16.34
C VAL A 26 -16.33 11.23 -15.27
N MET A 27 -15.83 12.42 -15.50
CA MET A 27 -15.15 13.27 -14.52
C MET A 27 -16.17 14.26 -13.98
N ILE A 28 -16.27 14.36 -12.66
CA ILE A 28 -17.22 15.25 -11.98
C ILE A 28 -16.39 16.22 -11.14
N ASN A 29 -16.60 17.51 -11.35
CA ASN A 29 -15.94 18.60 -10.63
C ASN A 29 -16.98 19.45 -9.88
N ASP A 30 -17.93 18.79 -9.23
CA ASP A 30 -18.98 19.42 -8.45
C ASP A 30 -19.17 18.66 -7.11
N PRO A 31 -18.95 19.32 -5.96
CA PRO A 31 -19.07 18.68 -4.64
C PRO A 31 -20.49 18.22 -4.30
N TYR A 32 -21.54 18.76 -4.94
CA TYR A 32 -22.92 18.32 -4.71
C TYR A 32 -23.15 16.85 -5.08
N PHE A 33 -22.29 16.26 -5.93
CA PHE A 33 -22.36 14.85 -6.28
C PHE A 33 -21.64 13.93 -5.28
N LEU A 34 -20.82 14.44 -4.36
CA LEU A 34 -20.06 13.61 -3.42
C LEU A 34 -20.96 12.66 -2.60
N PRO A 35 -22.13 13.08 -2.07
CA PRO A 35 -23.02 12.17 -1.36
C PRO A 35 -23.55 11.04 -2.26
N ASN A 36 -23.71 11.27 -3.56
CA ASN A 36 -24.18 10.27 -4.51
C ASN A 36 -23.07 9.31 -4.95
N ILE A 37 -21.82 9.78 -5.02
CA ILE A 37 -20.67 8.99 -5.48
C ILE A 37 -20.06 8.19 -4.32
N PHE A 38 -19.88 8.82 -3.16
CA PHE A 38 -19.19 8.26 -2.00
C PHE A 38 -20.14 7.88 -0.87
N HIS A 39 -21.39 7.52 -1.18
CA HIS A 39 -22.32 7.03 -0.16
C HIS A 39 -21.81 5.74 0.50
N ARG A 40 -22.30 5.44 1.71
CA ARG A 40 -21.86 4.29 2.53
C ARG A 40 -21.89 2.94 1.79
N ARG A 41 -22.82 2.77 0.84
CA ARG A 41 -23.03 1.52 0.09
C ARG A 41 -22.45 1.56 -1.33
N ALA A 42 -21.59 2.54 -1.63
CA ALA A 42 -20.97 2.65 -2.93
C ALA A 42 -20.07 1.43 -3.19
N GLU A 43 -20.23 0.82 -4.35
CA GLU A 43 -19.38 -0.27 -4.81
C GLU A 43 -18.27 0.27 -5.70
N LYS A 44 -17.07 -0.31 -5.57
CA LYS A 44 -15.97 0.09 -6.46
C LYS A 44 -16.22 -0.48 -7.85
N THR A 45 -15.84 0.28 -8.87
CA THR A 45 -15.96 -0.15 -10.25
C THR A 45 -14.90 -1.20 -10.62
N SER A 46 -15.06 -1.79 -11.81
CA SER A 46 -14.11 -2.73 -12.41
C SER A 46 -12.70 -2.16 -12.59
N PHE A 47 -12.52 -0.84 -12.49
CA PHE A 47 -11.22 -0.16 -12.39
C PHE A 47 -10.34 -0.81 -11.32
N TYR A 48 -10.93 -1.18 -10.18
CA TYR A 48 -10.18 -1.74 -9.06
C TYR A 48 -9.93 -3.24 -9.15
N ALA A 49 -10.48 -3.95 -10.15
CA ALA A 49 -10.50 -5.42 -10.20
C ALA A 49 -9.12 -6.09 -10.13
N ASN A 50 -8.07 -5.43 -10.61
CA ASN A 50 -6.71 -5.97 -10.64
C ASN A 50 -5.88 -5.60 -9.43
N ASN A 51 -6.43 -4.79 -8.51
CA ASN A 51 -5.71 -4.40 -7.31
C ASN A 51 -5.65 -5.56 -6.31
N PRO A 52 -4.50 -5.79 -5.67
CA PRO A 52 -4.38 -6.81 -4.63
C PRO A 52 -5.11 -6.39 -3.34
N GLY A 53 -5.50 -7.39 -2.55
CA GLY A 53 -6.02 -7.21 -1.20
C GLY A 53 -7.28 -6.34 -1.11
N LEU A 54 -7.33 -5.50 -0.07
CA LEU A 54 -8.49 -4.64 0.25
C LEU A 54 -8.87 -3.68 -0.89
N PHE A 55 -7.90 -3.25 -1.69
CA PHE A 55 -8.12 -2.32 -2.79
C PHE A 55 -8.96 -2.95 -3.90
N GLY A 56 -8.80 -4.25 -4.17
CA GLY A 56 -9.54 -4.97 -5.20
C GLY A 56 -10.97 -5.39 -4.83
N VAL A 57 -11.33 -5.35 -3.55
CA VAL A 57 -12.70 -5.70 -3.10
C VAL A 57 -13.70 -4.65 -3.57
N GLN A 58 -14.61 -5.06 -4.46
CA GLN A 58 -15.58 -4.18 -5.11
C GLN A 58 -16.92 -4.11 -4.37
N LYS A 59 -17.44 -5.26 -3.97
CA LYS A 59 -18.73 -5.35 -3.28
C LYS A 59 -18.63 -4.69 -1.91
N TYR A 60 -19.63 -3.88 -1.61
CA TYR A 60 -19.66 -3.12 -0.36
C TYR A 60 -19.69 -4.03 0.88
N GLN A 61 -20.46 -5.12 0.84
CA GLN A 61 -20.62 -6.04 1.98
C GLN A 61 -19.30 -6.74 2.35
N ASP A 62 -18.58 -7.24 1.34
CA ASP A 62 -17.28 -7.89 1.53
C ASP A 62 -16.25 -6.89 2.09
N LEU A 63 -16.24 -5.67 1.54
CA LEU A 63 -15.36 -4.60 2.02
C LEU A 63 -15.65 -4.23 3.48
N LEU A 64 -16.92 -4.17 3.87
CA LEU A 64 -17.29 -3.92 5.25
C LEU A 64 -16.81 -5.01 6.19
N ASN A 65 -17.02 -6.28 5.84
CA ASN A 65 -16.63 -7.40 6.69
C ASN A 65 -15.12 -7.38 6.98
N ILE A 66 -14.30 -7.12 5.96
CA ILE A 66 -12.85 -7.00 6.11
C ILE A 66 -12.49 -5.78 6.97
N LYS A 67 -13.11 -4.61 6.71
CA LYS A 67 -12.89 -3.40 7.51
C LYS A 67 -13.26 -3.59 8.98
N HIS A 68 -14.34 -4.30 9.27
CA HIS A 68 -14.74 -4.64 10.62
C HIS A 68 -13.67 -5.47 11.34
N GLY A 69 -13.09 -6.47 10.66
CA GLY A 69 -11.98 -7.25 11.21
C GLY A 69 -10.71 -6.44 11.49
N LEU A 70 -10.46 -5.39 10.69
CA LEU A 70 -9.28 -4.52 10.84
C LEU A 70 -9.50 -3.33 11.80
N ALA A 71 -10.74 -3.06 12.20
CA ALA A 71 -11.09 -1.83 12.93
C ALA A 71 -10.34 -1.68 14.26
N ALA A 72 -10.08 -2.79 14.97
CA ALA A 72 -9.34 -2.77 16.23
C ALA A 72 -7.89 -2.28 16.05
N ALA A 73 -7.18 -2.76 15.02
CA ALA A 73 -5.79 -2.40 14.73
C ALA A 73 -5.62 -0.91 14.36
N PHE A 74 -6.66 -0.28 13.82
CA PHE A 74 -6.66 1.14 13.48
C PHE A 74 -7.42 2.01 14.49
N SER A 75 -7.68 1.49 15.69
CA SER A 75 -8.30 2.27 16.76
C SER A 75 -7.34 3.33 17.33
N MET A 76 -7.88 4.38 17.96
CA MET A 76 -7.05 5.41 18.62
C MET A 76 -6.16 4.81 19.72
N ALA A 77 -6.62 3.76 20.39
CA ALA A 77 -5.80 3.06 21.39
C ALA A 77 -4.60 2.37 20.75
N SER A 78 -4.81 1.64 19.64
CA SER A 78 -3.73 1.00 18.89
C SER A 78 -2.76 2.01 18.28
N ILE A 79 -3.26 3.12 17.72
CA ILE A 79 -2.39 4.16 17.15
C ILE A 79 -1.44 4.72 18.21
N LYS A 80 -1.91 4.98 19.43
CA LYS A 80 -1.05 5.41 20.54
C LYS A 80 0.04 4.40 20.86
N THR A 81 -0.26 3.10 20.78
CA THR A 81 0.77 2.07 20.99
C THR A 81 1.82 2.02 19.88
N TYR A 82 1.52 2.57 18.70
CA TYR A 82 2.45 2.62 17.57
C TYR A 82 3.39 3.84 17.61
N GLU A 83 3.02 4.93 18.30
CA GLU A 83 3.81 6.17 18.39
C GLU A 83 5.29 5.91 18.73
N PRO A 84 5.65 5.11 19.76
CA PRO A 84 7.05 4.86 20.08
C PRO A 84 7.83 4.15 18.95
N GLN A 85 7.15 3.36 18.12
CA GLN A 85 7.78 2.69 16.97
C GLN A 85 8.08 3.68 15.84
N VAL A 86 7.19 4.66 15.64
CA VAL A 86 7.40 5.75 14.68
C VAL A 86 8.57 6.62 15.14
N ASP A 87 8.62 6.98 16.43
CA ASP A 87 9.68 7.80 17.01
C ASP A 87 11.07 7.17 16.83
N ARG A 88 11.17 5.85 17.03
CA ARG A 88 12.42 5.11 16.79
C ARG A 88 12.91 5.23 15.35
N CYS A 89 12.03 5.03 14.37
CA CYS A 89 12.39 5.20 12.95
C CYS A 89 12.73 6.65 12.62
N LEU A 90 12.03 7.61 13.25
CA LEU A 90 12.26 9.04 13.01
C LEU A 90 13.65 9.47 13.49
N LEU A 91 14.08 8.99 14.65
CA LEU A 91 15.43 9.25 15.16
C LEU A 91 16.51 8.72 14.22
N VAL A 92 16.34 7.53 13.64
CA VAL A 92 17.26 6.96 12.65
C VAL A 92 17.31 7.82 11.38
N LEU A 93 16.16 8.27 10.89
CA LEU A 93 16.09 9.18 9.75
C LEU A 93 16.82 10.50 10.04
N LEU A 94 16.53 11.14 11.18
CA LEU A 94 17.14 12.42 11.56
C LEU A 94 18.66 12.33 11.72
N ASP A 95 19.16 11.27 12.34
CA ASP A 95 20.60 11.04 12.46
C ASP A 95 21.25 10.90 11.08
N ALA A 96 20.63 10.14 10.20
CA ALA A 96 21.16 9.92 8.86
C ALA A 96 21.15 11.18 7.98
N LEU A 97 20.13 12.05 8.14
CA LEU A 97 20.07 13.37 7.49
C LEU A 97 21.11 14.33 8.05
N LYS A 98 21.33 14.33 9.37
CA LYS A 98 22.34 15.18 10.03
C LYS A 98 23.76 14.86 9.55
N ASN A 99 24.05 13.58 9.35
CA ASN A 99 25.36 13.08 8.96
C ASN A 99 25.66 13.21 7.45
N ASN A 100 24.71 13.67 6.63
CA ASN A 100 24.88 13.87 5.18
C ASN A 100 24.38 15.26 4.75
N PRO A 101 25.19 16.33 4.91
CA PRO A 101 24.76 17.70 4.59
C PRO A 101 24.65 18.01 3.08
N ILE A 102 24.99 17.07 2.20
CA ILE A 102 24.95 17.24 0.74
C ILE A 102 23.62 16.70 0.21
N SER A 103 23.02 17.40 -0.76
CA SER A 103 21.78 17.08 -1.50
C SER A 103 21.30 15.62 -1.35
N ILE A 104 20.37 15.42 -0.43
CA ILE A 104 19.72 14.13 -0.18
C ILE A 104 18.40 14.08 -0.97
N PRO A 105 18.13 13.03 -1.74
CA PRO A 105 16.81 12.79 -2.34
C PRO A 105 15.80 12.45 -1.24
N LEU A 106 15.14 13.47 -0.70
CA LEU A 106 14.24 13.33 0.45
C LEU A 106 13.06 12.36 0.17
N ASP A 107 12.62 12.26 -1.09
CA ASP A 107 11.56 11.36 -1.53
C ASP A 107 11.92 9.88 -1.32
N GLU A 108 13.17 9.50 -1.55
CA GLU A 108 13.67 8.14 -1.32
C GLU A 108 13.78 7.83 0.18
N TRP A 109 14.30 8.78 0.96
CA TRP A 109 14.45 8.63 2.40
C TRP A 109 13.12 8.55 3.14
N ILE A 110 12.13 9.35 2.76
CA ILE A 110 10.77 9.26 3.31
C ILE A 110 10.14 7.93 2.94
N ARG A 111 10.41 7.42 1.73
CA ARG A 111 9.91 6.10 1.30
C ARG A 111 10.49 4.99 2.18
N TRP A 112 11.80 4.98 2.38
CA TRP A 112 12.49 4.05 3.28
C TRP A 112 11.98 4.13 4.72
N PHE A 113 11.83 5.34 5.25
CA PHE A 113 11.24 5.58 6.56
C PHE A 113 9.84 4.96 6.68
N THR A 114 9.00 5.16 5.66
CA THR A 114 7.63 4.61 5.64
C THR A 114 7.64 3.08 5.68
N TYR A 115 8.51 2.42 4.90
CA TYR A 115 8.64 0.97 4.93
C TYR A 115 9.09 0.45 6.30
N ASP A 116 10.06 1.10 6.94
CA ASP A 116 10.55 0.68 8.25
C ASP A 116 9.54 0.93 9.37
N VAL A 117 8.78 2.03 9.32
CA VAL A 117 7.66 2.29 10.25
C VAL A 117 6.60 1.20 10.13
N VAL A 118 6.17 0.89 8.90
CA VAL A 118 5.19 -0.18 8.66
C VAL A 118 5.75 -1.53 9.12
N GLY A 119 7.03 -1.80 8.88
CA GLY A 119 7.73 -2.98 9.37
C GLY A 119 7.64 -3.12 10.89
N ARG A 120 7.99 -2.07 11.63
CA ARG A 120 7.91 -2.07 13.10
C ARG A 120 6.49 -2.24 13.62
N ILE A 121 5.51 -1.61 12.99
CA ILE A 121 4.09 -1.72 13.41
C ILE A 121 3.56 -3.13 13.17
N LEU A 122 3.90 -3.76 12.04
CA LEU A 122 3.35 -5.07 11.67
C LEU A 122 4.14 -6.26 12.23
N PHE A 123 5.46 -6.14 12.35
CA PHE A 123 6.35 -7.26 12.69
C PHE A 123 7.17 -7.02 13.96
N GLY A 124 7.06 -5.84 14.59
CA GLY A 124 7.85 -5.45 15.76
C GLY A 124 9.23 -4.87 15.42
N GLU A 125 9.78 -5.21 14.25
CA GLU A 125 11.12 -4.80 13.81
C GLU A 125 11.12 -4.09 12.44
N PRO A 126 12.08 -3.19 12.17
CA PRO A 126 12.17 -2.52 10.88
C PRO A 126 12.63 -3.51 9.80
N ILE A 127 12.29 -3.23 8.55
CA ILE A 127 12.76 -4.03 7.41
C ILE A 127 14.25 -3.74 7.14
N GLY A 128 14.71 -2.55 7.53
CA GLY A 128 16.11 -2.12 7.53
C GLY A 128 16.47 -1.21 6.36
N PHE A 129 15.49 -0.50 5.77
CA PHE A 129 15.74 0.41 4.65
C PHE A 129 16.59 1.61 5.06
N LEU A 130 16.30 2.23 6.21
CA LEU A 130 17.03 3.40 6.71
C LEU A 130 18.47 3.04 7.11
N GLU A 131 18.66 1.87 7.73
CA GLU A 131 19.99 1.39 8.15
C GLU A 131 20.86 1.04 6.94
N LYS A 132 20.30 0.29 5.99
CA LYS A 132 21.04 -0.19 4.81
C LYS A 132 21.13 0.85 3.69
N ARG A 133 20.33 1.93 3.76
CA ARG A 133 20.27 3.04 2.79
C ARG A 133 20.14 2.58 1.34
N LYS A 134 19.30 1.57 1.11
CA LYS A 134 19.08 0.97 -0.21
C LYS A 134 17.72 0.28 -0.27
N ASP A 135 17.28 -0.04 -1.48
CA ASP A 135 16.14 -0.93 -1.67
C ASP A 135 16.45 -2.33 -1.11
N VAL A 136 15.80 -2.65 0.00
CA VAL A 136 15.95 -3.91 0.70
C VAL A 136 15.05 -4.94 0.02
N HIS A 137 15.67 -6.03 -0.47
CA HIS A 137 14.99 -7.13 -1.16
C HIS A 137 14.25 -6.75 -2.46
N GLY A 138 14.56 -5.59 -3.06
CA GLY A 138 13.91 -5.14 -4.30
C GLY A 138 12.43 -4.76 -4.11
N LEU A 139 12.01 -4.49 -2.87
CA LEU A 139 10.62 -4.22 -2.50
C LEU A 139 10.10 -2.92 -3.11
N VAL A 140 10.93 -1.88 -3.16
CA VAL A 140 10.54 -0.59 -3.76
C VAL A 140 10.35 -0.77 -5.27
N ALA A 141 11.33 -1.36 -5.95
CA ALA A 141 11.25 -1.63 -7.38
C ALA A 141 10.04 -2.50 -7.74
N ALA A 142 9.81 -3.58 -7.00
CA ALA A 142 8.67 -4.47 -7.19
C ALA A 142 7.33 -3.75 -6.99
N THR A 143 7.25 -2.88 -5.97
CA THR A 143 6.04 -2.11 -5.67
C THR A 143 5.74 -1.12 -6.79
N SER A 144 6.73 -0.36 -7.26
CA SER A 144 6.58 0.56 -8.39
C SER A 144 6.12 -0.16 -9.66
N GLN A 145 6.76 -1.26 -10.02
CA GLN A 145 6.36 -2.06 -11.19
C GLN A 145 4.93 -2.59 -11.05
N THR A 146 4.50 -2.95 -9.83
CA THR A 146 3.14 -3.45 -9.58
C THR A 146 2.10 -2.35 -9.81
N PHE A 147 2.36 -1.14 -9.28
CA PHE A 147 1.47 -0.01 -9.49
C PHE A 147 1.38 0.41 -10.96
N ASP A 148 2.50 0.40 -11.69
CA ASP A 148 2.50 0.68 -13.13
C ASP A 148 1.60 -0.31 -13.87
N THR A 149 1.77 -1.62 -13.62
CA THR A 149 0.92 -2.67 -14.23
C THR A 149 -0.56 -2.44 -13.92
N ILE A 150 -0.90 -2.18 -12.65
CA ILE A 150 -2.28 -1.94 -12.23
C ILE A 150 -2.87 -0.73 -12.95
N ASP A 151 -2.13 0.38 -13.03
CA ASP A 151 -2.55 1.61 -13.69
C ASP A 151 -2.81 1.40 -15.19
N TYR A 152 -1.93 0.67 -15.88
CA TYR A 152 -2.16 0.29 -17.29
C TYR A 152 -3.43 -0.57 -17.45
N LEU A 153 -3.62 -1.58 -16.61
CA LEU A 153 -4.79 -2.44 -16.66
C LEU A 153 -6.07 -1.69 -16.32
N ALA A 154 -6.01 -0.70 -15.43
CA ALA A 154 -7.17 0.07 -15.00
C ALA A 154 -7.70 1.02 -16.10
N ARG A 155 -6.81 1.49 -16.99
CA ARG A 155 -7.18 2.35 -18.13
C ARG A 155 -7.83 1.60 -19.29
N VAL A 156 -7.59 0.29 -19.42
CA VAL A 156 -8.08 -0.53 -20.54
C VAL A 156 -8.94 -1.69 -20.02
N PRO A 157 -10.25 -1.49 -19.82
CA PRO A 157 -11.14 -2.50 -19.22
C PRO A 157 -11.15 -3.85 -19.94
N LYS A 158 -11.03 -3.85 -21.28
CA LYS A 158 -10.94 -5.09 -22.07
C LYS A 158 -9.68 -5.88 -21.78
N LEU A 159 -8.55 -5.19 -21.57
CA LEU A 159 -7.28 -5.81 -21.22
C LEU A 159 -7.33 -6.34 -19.78
N SER A 160 -7.91 -5.57 -18.85
CA SER A 160 -8.20 -6.01 -17.48
C SER A 160 -9.03 -7.30 -17.45
N TRP A 161 -10.10 -7.36 -18.24
CA TRP A 161 -10.91 -8.58 -18.39
C TRP A 161 -10.09 -9.75 -18.96
N PHE A 162 -9.34 -9.54 -20.04
CA PHE A 162 -8.50 -10.58 -20.64
C PHE A 162 -7.46 -11.13 -19.64
N TYR A 163 -6.80 -10.22 -18.93
CA TYR A 163 -5.82 -10.53 -17.89
C TYR A 163 -6.39 -11.43 -16.80
N ARG A 164 -7.59 -11.10 -16.30
CA ARG A 164 -8.23 -11.84 -15.20
C ARG A 164 -8.87 -13.15 -15.63
N GLU A 165 -9.64 -13.13 -16.72
CA GLU A 165 -10.55 -14.23 -17.05
C GLU A 165 -9.89 -15.32 -17.90
N THR A 166 -8.86 -14.99 -18.68
CA THR A 166 -8.20 -15.97 -19.56
C THR A 166 -7.01 -16.66 -18.91
N TYR A 167 -6.81 -17.95 -19.21
CA TYR A 167 -5.62 -18.69 -18.77
C TYR A 167 -4.32 -18.07 -19.29
N LEU A 168 -4.31 -17.61 -20.55
CA LEU A 168 -3.14 -16.96 -21.16
C LEU A 168 -2.83 -15.62 -20.50
N GLY A 169 -3.84 -14.80 -20.21
CA GLY A 169 -3.67 -13.55 -19.47
C GLY A 169 -3.02 -13.79 -18.11
N ARG A 170 -3.54 -14.74 -17.34
CA ARG A 170 -2.96 -15.12 -16.05
C ARG A 170 -1.53 -15.67 -16.16
N LYS A 171 -1.23 -16.47 -17.20
CA LYS A 171 0.11 -17.07 -17.40
C LYS A 171 1.16 -16.08 -17.90
N LEU A 172 0.79 -15.16 -18.79
CA LEU A 172 1.71 -14.21 -19.43
C LEU A 172 2.03 -13.01 -18.55
N PHE A 173 1.05 -12.57 -17.74
CA PHE A 173 1.14 -11.36 -16.93
C PHE A 173 1.16 -11.67 -15.43
N GLN A 174 1.42 -12.92 -15.04
CA GLN A 174 1.75 -13.28 -13.66
C GLN A 174 3.00 -12.47 -13.25
N GLN A 175 2.78 -11.31 -12.65
CA GLN A 175 3.82 -10.47 -12.07
C GLN A 175 4.31 -11.18 -10.80
N GLN A 176 5.13 -12.23 -10.99
CA GLN A 176 5.31 -13.30 -10.01
C GLN A 176 6.74 -13.56 -9.52
N SER A 177 7.76 -12.80 -9.90
CA SER A 177 9.10 -13.07 -9.33
C SER A 177 9.45 -12.15 -8.17
N GLU A 178 9.32 -10.82 -8.27
CA GLU A 178 9.85 -9.91 -7.24
C GLU A 178 8.83 -9.50 -6.18
N TYR A 179 7.58 -9.21 -6.54
CA TYR A 179 6.50 -8.92 -5.57
C TYR A 179 6.13 -10.14 -4.71
N GLN A 180 6.13 -11.34 -5.30
CA GLN A 180 5.95 -12.60 -4.55
C GLN A 180 7.10 -12.85 -3.60
N LYS A 181 8.36 -12.63 -4.01
CA LYS A 181 9.52 -12.70 -3.12
C LYS A 181 9.40 -11.70 -1.97
N GLY A 182 8.99 -10.46 -2.27
CA GLY A 182 8.73 -9.45 -1.26
C GLY A 182 7.69 -9.86 -0.22
N ILE A 183 6.51 -10.30 -0.67
CA ILE A 183 5.45 -10.80 0.22
C ILE A 183 5.90 -12.06 0.97
N GLN A 184 6.57 -13.00 0.31
CA GLN A 184 7.09 -14.21 0.95
C GLN A 184 8.09 -13.86 2.03
N ILE A 185 9.00 -12.90 1.79
CA ILE A 185 9.94 -12.41 2.80
C ILE A 185 9.19 -11.78 3.97
N LEU A 186 8.17 -10.95 3.72
CA LEU A 186 7.34 -10.39 4.79
C LEU A 186 6.58 -11.49 5.57
N GLN A 187 6.11 -12.54 4.90
CA GLN A 187 5.50 -13.71 5.53
C GLN A 187 6.52 -14.53 6.34
N THR A 188 7.74 -14.69 5.84
CA THR A 188 8.84 -15.36 6.56
C THR A 188 9.23 -14.56 7.80
N VAL A 189 9.38 -13.24 7.68
CA VAL A 189 9.66 -12.35 8.82
C VAL A 189 8.52 -12.40 9.85
N MET A 190 7.26 -12.41 9.40
CA MET A 190 6.09 -12.60 10.27
C MET A 190 6.11 -13.95 10.99
N GLN A 191 6.48 -15.03 10.29
CA GLN A 191 6.58 -16.36 10.88
C GLN A 191 7.73 -16.44 11.90
N SER A 192 8.89 -15.84 11.60
CA SER A 192 10.02 -15.83 12.54
C SER A 192 9.73 -15.03 13.81
N SER A 193 9.05 -13.87 13.71
CA SER A 193 8.71 -13.07 14.90
C SER A 193 7.65 -13.74 15.78
N VAL A 194 6.71 -14.47 15.18
CA VAL A 194 5.74 -15.31 15.93
C VAL A 194 6.44 -16.46 16.65
N LEU A 195 7.44 -17.10 16.02
CA LEU A 195 8.20 -18.19 16.64
C LEU A 195 9.12 -17.71 17.78
N GLU A 196 9.68 -16.49 17.68
CA GLU A 196 10.46 -15.89 18.76
C GLU A 196 9.61 -15.58 19.99
N THR A 197 8.40 -15.04 19.78
CA THR A 197 7.48 -14.74 20.88
C THR A 197 6.92 -16.00 21.56
N SER A 198 6.68 -17.08 20.83
CA SER A 198 6.31 -18.37 21.43
C SER A 198 7.45 -18.98 22.25
N ASN A 199 8.69 -18.93 21.75
CA ASN A 199 9.85 -19.47 22.46
C ASN A 199 10.16 -18.72 23.76
N ILE A 200 9.94 -17.40 23.79
CA ILE A 200 10.10 -16.58 25.01
C ILE A 200 9.00 -16.89 26.04
N MET A 201 7.75 -17.12 25.60
CA MET A 201 6.67 -17.55 26.51
C MET A 201 6.93 -18.94 27.08
N ASP A 202 7.45 -19.87 26.29
CA ASP A 202 7.80 -21.21 26.76
C ASP A 202 9.00 -21.18 27.72
N SER A 203 10.00 -20.32 27.49
CA SER A 203 11.13 -20.17 28.44
C SER A 203 10.67 -19.55 29.77
N LEU A 204 9.79 -18.54 29.74
CA LEU A 204 9.23 -17.92 30.94
C LEU A 204 8.29 -18.88 31.71
N LEU A 205 7.53 -19.72 31.02
CA LEU A 205 6.73 -20.77 31.66
C LEU A 205 7.59 -21.84 32.32
N MET A 206 8.71 -22.23 31.69
CA MET A 206 9.66 -23.17 32.27
C MET A 206 10.38 -22.60 33.50
N ASP A 207 10.70 -21.31 33.52
CA ASP A 207 11.26 -20.64 34.70
C ASP A 207 10.25 -20.50 35.86
N VAL A 208 8.96 -20.30 35.55
CA VAL A 208 7.89 -20.20 36.57
C VAL A 208 7.50 -21.57 37.15
N ILE A 209 7.61 -22.64 36.36
CA ILE A 209 7.35 -24.02 36.82
C ILE A 209 8.60 -24.64 37.49
N GLY A 210 9.77 -24.03 37.30
CA GLY A 210 11.07 -24.46 37.84
C GLY A 210 11.44 -23.94 39.24
N THR A 211 10.55 -23.22 39.92
CA THR A 211 10.68 -22.76 41.32
C THR A 211 9.55 -23.31 42.19
#